data_AF-A0A399RB97-F1
#
_entry.id   AF-A0A399RB97-F1
#
_cell.length_a   1.000
_cell.length_b   1.000
_cell.length_c   1.000
_cell.angle_alpha   90.00
_cell.angle_beta   90.00
_cell.angle_gamma   90.00
#
_symmetry.space_group_name_H-M   'P 1'
#
loop_
_entity.id
_entity.type
_entity.pdbx_description
1 polymer ?
#
loop_
_entity_poly.entity_id
_entity_poly.type
_entity_poly.pdbx_seq_one_letter_code
_entity_poly.pdbx_strand_id
1 'polypeptide(L)'
;MGPSARIPYLRHDRRMQCITIAIIALGACSAQTYEPKLAHTIYWSDGDSGRIDGLEFRLADVDAPETGGVGAAIGGAECERERELGFEAKAFMVELTKDAELVITSREAPDRFGRVVLSLSADEEDVARSGLDAGYLAPWPHDGSQALLEKPSWCDH
;
A
#
# COMPACT_ATOMS: atom_id res chain seq x y z
N MET A 1 -14.08 -88.79 -40.49
CA MET A 1 -15.20 -87.95 -40.93
C MET A 1 -15.70 -87.14 -39.73
N GLY A 2 -15.95 -85.83 -39.90
CA GLY A 2 -16.34 -84.87 -38.83
C GLY A 2 -17.77 -85.03 -38.31
N PRO A 3 -18.43 -84.01 -37.69
CA PRO A 3 -18.09 -82.57 -37.62
C PRO A 3 -18.19 -81.95 -36.19
N SER A 4 -17.55 -80.80 -35.92
CA SER A 4 -18.14 -79.45 -35.73
C SER A 4 -19.13 -79.25 -34.57
N ALA A 5 -18.79 -78.39 -33.60
CA ALA A 5 -19.47 -77.09 -33.36
C ALA A 5 -18.89 -76.35 -32.13
N ARG A 6 -18.80 -75.01 -32.25
CA ARG A 6 -18.28 -74.02 -31.29
C ARG A 6 -19.44 -73.33 -30.54
N ILE A 7 -19.26 -72.89 -29.30
CA ILE A 7 -19.79 -71.58 -28.82
C ILE A 7 -18.99 -71.04 -27.60
N PRO A 8 -19.03 -69.73 -27.27
CA PRO A 8 -17.83 -68.91 -27.05
C PRO A 8 -17.71 -68.38 -25.61
N TYR A 9 -16.49 -68.12 -25.15
CA TYR A 9 -16.28 -67.34 -23.92
C TYR A 9 -16.35 -65.84 -24.22
N LEU A 10 -17.14 -65.15 -23.41
CA LEU A 10 -17.38 -63.72 -23.41
C LEU A 10 -16.07 -62.92 -23.31
N ARG A 11 -15.96 -61.92 -24.17
CA ARG A 11 -14.94 -60.88 -24.18
C ARG A 11 -15.30 -59.83 -23.12
N HIS A 12 -14.60 -59.82 -21.98
CA HIS A 12 -14.64 -58.66 -21.09
C HIS A 12 -13.56 -57.66 -21.52
N ASP A 13 -14.01 -56.60 -22.20
CA ASP A 13 -13.24 -55.37 -22.39
C ASP A 13 -12.91 -54.76 -21.03
N ARG A 14 -11.67 -54.93 -20.57
CA ARG A 14 -11.10 -54.10 -19.50
C ARG A 14 -10.56 -52.82 -20.15
N ARG A 15 -11.39 -51.78 -20.19
CA ARG A 15 -10.93 -50.41 -20.44
C ARG A 15 -9.95 -50.05 -19.33
N MET A 16 -8.66 -50.04 -19.68
CA MET A 16 -7.58 -49.53 -18.84
C MET A 16 -7.73 -48.02 -18.79
N GLN A 17 -8.37 -47.54 -17.73
CA GLN A 17 -8.59 -46.12 -17.49
C GLN A 17 -7.30 -45.57 -16.87
N CYS A 18 -6.45 -44.95 -17.69
CA CYS A 18 -5.31 -44.18 -17.24
C CYS A 18 -5.82 -43.05 -16.34
N ILE A 19 -5.62 -43.17 -15.03
CA ILE A 19 -5.84 -42.08 -14.09
C ILE A 19 -4.68 -41.11 -14.28
N THR A 20 -4.88 -40.10 -15.12
CA THR A 20 -3.99 -38.94 -15.20
C THR A 20 -4.15 -38.15 -13.90
N ILE A 21 -3.17 -38.24 -13.01
CA ILE A 21 -3.10 -37.37 -11.84
C ILE A 21 -2.75 -35.97 -12.36
N ALA A 22 -3.76 -35.10 -12.45
CA ALA A 22 -3.56 -33.68 -12.68
C ALA A 22 -2.94 -33.06 -11.42
N ILE A 23 -1.66 -32.74 -11.46
CA ILE A 23 -1.00 -31.93 -10.44
C ILE A 23 -1.48 -30.50 -10.64
N ILE A 24 -2.46 -30.08 -9.83
CA ILE A 24 -2.88 -28.68 -9.74
C ILE A 24 -1.77 -27.95 -8.97
N ALA A 25 -0.90 -27.25 -9.68
CA ALA A 25 0.02 -26.30 -9.07
C ALA A 25 -0.78 -25.11 -8.55
N LEU A 26 -1.14 -25.15 -7.26
CA LEU A 26 -1.64 -23.99 -6.52
C LEU A 26 -0.48 -23.00 -6.44
N GLY A 27 -0.51 -21.96 -7.28
CA GLY A 27 0.39 -20.83 -7.19
C GLY A 27 0.16 -20.13 -5.85
N ALA A 28 1.10 -20.27 -4.93
CA ALA A 28 1.11 -19.49 -3.69
C ALA A 28 1.38 -18.03 -4.06
N CYS A 29 0.35 -17.17 -4.00
CA CYS A 29 0.56 -15.74 -3.86
C CYS A 29 1.34 -15.54 -2.56
N SER A 30 2.65 -15.31 -2.65
CA SER A 30 3.45 -14.94 -1.49
C SER A 30 3.11 -13.49 -1.18
N ALA A 31 2.19 -13.26 -0.24
CA ALA A 31 2.05 -11.96 0.40
C ALA A 31 3.35 -11.71 1.15
N GLN A 32 4.14 -10.75 0.68
CA GLN A 32 5.40 -10.39 1.32
C GLN A 32 5.04 -9.72 2.66
N THR A 33 5.26 -10.43 3.76
CA THR A 33 5.03 -9.90 5.10
C THR A 33 6.16 -8.92 5.42
N TYR A 34 5.84 -7.64 5.56
CA TYR A 34 6.77 -6.65 6.08
C TYR A 34 6.84 -6.82 7.60
N GLU A 35 8.04 -7.05 8.12
CA GLU A 35 8.26 -7.07 9.56
C GLU A 35 8.18 -5.62 10.10
N PRO A 36 7.28 -5.33 11.05
CA PRO A 36 7.18 -4.00 11.64
C PRO A 36 8.53 -3.53 12.17
N LYS A 37 8.86 -2.26 11.92
CA LYS A 37 10.17 -1.71 12.27
C LYS A 37 10.01 -0.48 13.14
N LEU A 38 10.64 -0.50 14.33
CA LEU A 38 10.79 0.70 15.15
C LEU A 38 11.58 1.77 14.38
N ALA A 39 11.07 3.00 14.44
CA ALA A 39 11.73 4.20 13.96
C ALA A 39 12.17 5.05 15.15
N HIS A 40 13.32 5.71 15.02
CA HIS A 40 13.92 6.48 16.11
C HIS A 40 13.92 7.98 15.87
N THR A 41 13.79 8.39 14.61
CA THR A 41 13.78 9.80 14.23
C THR A 41 12.74 10.04 13.16
N ILE A 42 12.00 11.13 13.30
CA ILE A 42 11.05 11.60 12.30
C ILE A 42 11.20 13.11 12.12
N TYR A 43 11.09 13.55 10.88
CA TYR A 43 10.97 14.93 10.47
C TYR A 43 9.84 15.02 9.45
N TRP A 44 8.95 15.99 9.62
CA TRP A 44 7.84 16.25 8.71
C TRP A 44 8.18 17.43 7.79
N SER A 45 8.05 17.23 6.47
CA SER A 45 8.13 18.31 5.48
C SER A 45 6.81 19.07 5.45
N ASP A 46 5.72 18.33 5.36
CA ASP A 46 4.30 18.71 5.34
C ASP A 46 3.50 17.67 6.15
N GLY A 47 2.20 17.50 5.91
CA GLY A 47 1.35 16.57 6.66
C GLY A 47 1.45 15.10 6.25
N ASP A 48 1.98 14.76 5.07
CA ASP A 48 2.01 13.37 4.57
C ASP A 48 3.42 12.89 4.19
N SER A 49 4.42 13.77 4.20
CA SER A 49 5.77 13.45 3.75
C SER A 49 6.86 14.01 4.65
N GLY A 50 8.04 13.40 4.57
CA GLY A 50 9.13 13.76 5.46
C GLY A 50 10.34 12.85 5.36
N ARG A 51 11.05 12.73 6.49
CA ARG A 51 12.21 11.86 6.65
C ARG A 51 12.08 11.03 7.93
N ILE A 52 12.22 9.72 7.81
CA ILE A 52 12.16 8.77 8.94
C ILE A 52 13.40 7.88 8.92
N ASP A 53 14.17 7.85 10.01
CA ASP A 53 15.49 7.20 10.07
C ASP A 53 16.43 7.55 8.89
N GLY A 54 16.38 8.80 8.44
CA GLY A 54 17.17 9.28 7.29
C GLY A 54 16.59 8.96 5.90
N LEU A 55 15.54 8.13 5.81
CA LEU A 55 14.84 7.80 4.57
C LEU A 55 13.75 8.83 4.26
N GLU A 56 13.69 9.30 3.03
CA GLU A 56 12.57 10.13 2.57
C GLU A 56 11.33 9.26 2.40
N PHE A 57 10.20 9.73 2.90
CA PHE A 57 8.95 8.98 2.88
C PHE A 57 7.74 9.82 2.47
N ARG A 58 6.70 9.11 2.05
CA ARG A 58 5.31 9.59 2.02
C ARG A 58 4.43 8.55 2.70
N LEU A 59 3.40 9.00 3.42
CA LEU A 59 2.34 8.13 3.91
C LEU A 59 1.60 7.47 2.73
N ALA A 60 1.20 6.22 2.93
CA ALA A 60 0.41 5.47 1.96
C ALA A 60 -1.02 6.03 1.88
N ASP A 61 -1.54 6.09 0.65
CA ASP A 61 -2.96 6.32 0.34
C ASP A 61 -3.62 7.61 0.86
N VAL A 62 -2.83 8.61 1.24
CA VAL A 62 -3.28 9.93 1.69
C VAL A 62 -2.52 11.04 1.00
N ASP A 63 -3.07 12.24 1.06
CA ASP A 63 -2.44 13.49 0.65
C ASP A 63 -2.61 14.53 1.76
N ALA A 64 -1.64 15.45 1.87
CA ALA A 64 -1.70 16.61 2.74
C ALA A 64 -1.59 17.92 1.93
N PRO A 65 -2.11 19.04 2.46
CA PRO A 65 -1.85 20.34 1.88
C PRO A 65 -0.34 20.69 1.93
N GLU A 66 0.17 21.30 0.86
CA GLU A 66 1.59 21.57 0.70
C GLU A 66 2.06 22.77 1.56
N THR A 67 3.30 22.75 2.06
CA THR A 67 3.87 23.85 2.87
C THR A 67 4.78 24.81 2.10
N GLY A 68 5.17 24.45 0.88
CA GLY A 68 6.08 25.26 0.07
C GLY A 68 5.46 26.57 -0.40
N GLY A 69 6.31 27.48 -0.87
CA GLY A 69 5.84 28.77 -1.39
C GLY A 69 4.84 28.60 -2.53
N VAL A 70 3.85 29.49 -2.58
CA VAL A 70 2.80 29.42 -3.61
C VAL A 70 3.39 29.49 -5.01
N GLY A 71 3.05 28.51 -5.86
CA GLY A 71 3.55 28.40 -7.23
C GLY A 71 5.01 27.96 -7.34
N ALA A 72 5.64 27.47 -6.26
CA ALA A 72 6.98 26.89 -6.34
C ALA A 72 6.98 25.65 -7.24
N ALA A 73 8.09 25.45 -7.97
CA ALA A 73 8.20 24.37 -8.95
C ALA A 73 8.17 22.94 -8.35
N ILE A 74 8.49 22.79 -7.07
CA ILE A 74 8.52 21.52 -6.35
C ILE A 74 7.94 21.75 -4.96
N GLY A 75 6.94 20.95 -4.57
CA GLY A 75 6.28 21.00 -3.25
C GLY A 75 5.64 22.36 -2.93
N GLY A 76 5.26 23.12 -3.97
CA GLY A 76 4.62 24.42 -3.80
C GLY A 76 3.12 24.27 -3.61
N ALA A 77 2.56 25.03 -2.66
CA ALA A 77 1.12 25.19 -2.56
C ALA A 77 0.55 25.86 -3.83
N GLU A 78 -0.66 25.50 -4.21
CA GLU A 78 -1.43 26.10 -5.28
C GLU A 78 -1.95 27.50 -4.88
N CYS A 79 -2.30 27.67 -3.61
CA CYS A 79 -2.76 28.94 -3.05
C CYS A 79 -2.30 29.14 -1.59
N GLU A 80 -2.40 30.37 -1.08
CA GLU A 80 -2.00 30.66 0.32
C GLU A 80 -2.86 29.91 1.34
N ARG A 81 -4.12 29.64 1.02
CA ARG A 81 -5.00 28.86 1.90
C ARG A 81 -4.50 27.43 2.08
N GLU A 82 -4.14 26.75 1.00
CA GLU A 82 -3.52 25.43 1.07
C GLU A 82 -2.26 25.50 1.92
N ARG A 83 -1.44 26.53 1.73
CA ARG A 83 -0.20 26.70 2.48
C ARG A 83 -0.42 26.84 3.98
N GLU A 84 -1.42 27.61 4.39
CA GLU A 84 -1.84 27.73 5.79
C GLU A 84 -2.26 26.38 6.35
N LEU A 85 -3.14 25.66 5.65
CA LEU A 85 -3.56 24.30 6.02
C LEU A 85 -2.38 23.33 6.08
N GLY A 86 -1.40 23.46 5.19
CA GLY A 86 -0.22 22.61 5.16
C GLY A 86 0.64 22.77 6.41
N PHE A 87 0.77 23.99 6.92
CA PHE A 87 1.46 24.23 8.19
C PHE A 87 0.68 23.70 9.39
N GLU A 88 -0.66 23.77 9.36
CA GLU A 88 -1.51 23.18 10.40
C GLU A 88 -1.41 21.65 10.40
N ALA A 89 -1.52 21.02 9.23
CA ALA A 89 -1.36 19.57 9.06
C ALA A 89 0.02 19.09 9.51
N LYS A 90 1.08 19.81 9.14
CA LYS A 90 2.44 19.55 9.63
C LYS A 90 2.52 19.64 11.16
N ALA A 91 1.95 20.69 11.75
CA ALA A 91 1.98 20.88 13.20
C ALA A 91 1.24 19.74 13.92
N PHE A 92 0.10 19.30 13.38
CA PHE A 92 -0.62 18.13 13.88
C PHE A 92 0.25 16.87 13.85
N MET A 93 0.91 16.58 12.72
CA MET A 93 1.76 15.39 12.61
C MET A 93 2.96 15.43 13.56
N VAL A 94 3.58 16.60 13.73
CA VAL A 94 4.67 16.79 14.69
C VAL A 94 4.18 16.53 16.11
N GLU A 95 3.03 17.08 16.51
CA GLU A 95 2.48 16.89 17.85
C GLU A 95 2.08 15.42 18.11
N LEU A 96 1.47 14.77 17.12
CA LEU A 96 1.08 13.37 17.17
C LEU A 96 2.27 12.43 17.35
N THR A 97 3.45 12.79 16.82
CA THR A 97 4.60 11.87 16.72
C THR A 97 5.80 12.21 17.62
N LYS A 98 5.86 13.40 18.23
CA LYS A 98 7.07 13.90 18.91
C LYS A 98 7.60 13.04 20.06
N ASP A 99 6.72 12.37 20.78
CA ASP A 99 7.03 11.59 21.99
C ASP A 99 6.50 10.15 21.93
N ALA A 100 5.91 9.77 20.79
CA ALA A 100 5.28 8.48 20.58
C ALA A 100 6.30 7.40 20.18
N GLU A 101 6.00 6.13 20.48
CA GLU A 101 6.68 5.00 19.87
C GLU A 101 6.25 4.88 18.40
N LEU A 102 7.22 5.07 17.50
CA LEU A 102 6.98 5.04 16.06
C LEU A 102 7.30 3.66 15.48
N VAL A 103 6.33 3.06 14.80
CA VAL A 103 6.50 1.78 14.10
C VAL A 103 6.09 1.95 12.65
N ILE A 104 7.03 1.68 11.75
CA ILE A 104 6.71 1.51 10.33
C ILE A 104 6.03 0.16 10.20
N THR A 105 4.76 0.15 9.82
CA THR A 105 3.92 -1.06 9.78
C THR A 105 3.86 -1.69 8.39
N SER A 106 4.14 -0.91 7.34
CA SER A 106 4.25 -1.40 5.97
C SER A 106 5.23 -0.55 5.16
N ARG A 107 5.73 -1.11 4.05
CA ARG A 107 6.49 -0.37 3.04
C ARG A 107 6.14 -0.88 1.66
N GLU A 108 6.07 0.05 0.73
CA GLU A 108 5.87 -0.21 -0.69
C GLU A 108 7.07 0.25 -1.51
N ALA A 109 7.01 0.05 -2.82
CA ALA A 109 8.01 0.55 -3.74
C ALA A 109 8.09 2.09 -3.65
N PRO A 110 9.28 2.69 -3.84
CA PRO A 110 9.40 4.13 -3.87
C PRO A 110 8.52 4.76 -4.95
N ASP A 111 8.01 5.96 -4.68
CA ASP A 111 7.28 6.74 -5.66
C ASP A 111 8.21 7.26 -6.79
N ARG A 112 7.63 7.99 -7.76
CA ARG A 112 8.40 8.56 -8.88
C ARG A 112 9.51 9.54 -8.47
N PHE A 113 9.48 10.03 -7.23
CA PHE A 113 10.47 10.95 -6.67
C PHE A 113 11.51 10.22 -5.80
N GLY A 114 11.39 8.90 -5.63
CA GLY A 114 12.29 8.10 -4.81
C GLY A 114 11.95 8.08 -3.32
N ARG A 115 10.80 8.62 -2.92
CA ARG A 115 10.32 8.54 -1.53
C ARG A 115 9.75 7.16 -1.27
N VAL A 116 10.10 6.55 -0.14
CA VAL A 116 9.48 5.28 0.27
C VAL A 116 8.03 5.55 0.67
N VAL A 117 7.09 4.83 0.07
CA VAL A 117 5.69 4.85 0.50
C VAL A 117 5.54 3.89 1.68
N LEU A 118 4.97 4.36 2.80
CA LEU A 118 4.87 3.56 4.03
C LEU A 118 3.60 3.84 4.82
N SER A 119 3.21 2.88 5.66
CA SER A 119 2.28 3.09 6.76
C SER A 119 3.05 3.25 8.07
N LEU A 120 2.57 4.13 8.94
CA LEU A 120 3.21 4.51 10.19
C LEU A 120 2.19 4.44 11.32
N SER A 121 2.58 3.87 12.45
CA SER A 121 1.85 4.02 13.71
C SER A 121 2.64 4.83 14.72
N ALA A 122 1.92 5.56 15.58
CA ALA A 122 2.41 6.28 16.75
C ALA A 122 1.63 5.78 17.96
N ASP A 123 2.30 5.16 18.95
CA ASP A 123 1.66 4.55 20.12
C ASP A 123 0.49 3.61 19.75
N GLU A 124 0.72 2.74 18.77
CA GLU A 124 -0.26 1.79 18.20
C GLU A 124 -1.43 2.43 17.41
N GLU A 125 -1.49 3.76 17.29
CA GLU A 125 -2.47 4.47 16.46
C GLU A 125 -1.95 4.69 15.04
N ASP A 126 -2.77 4.44 14.02
CA ASP A 126 -2.41 4.66 12.62
C ASP A 126 -2.38 6.15 12.29
N VAL A 127 -1.19 6.66 11.93
CA VAL A 127 -0.95 8.11 11.73
C VAL A 127 -1.77 8.67 10.57
N ALA A 128 -1.91 7.92 9.48
CA ALA A 128 -2.70 8.37 8.32
C ALA A 128 -4.18 8.48 8.69
N ARG A 129 -4.70 7.51 9.44
CA ARG A 129 -6.05 7.53 9.98
C ARG A 129 -6.28 8.70 10.94
N SER A 130 -5.36 8.95 11.88
CA SER A 130 -5.48 10.09 12.80
C SER A 130 -5.55 11.41 12.04
N GLY A 131 -4.74 11.58 10.98
CA GLY A 131 -4.78 12.77 10.13
C GLY A 131 -6.06 12.91 9.32
N LEU A 132 -6.62 11.80 8.81
CA LEU A 132 -7.92 11.77 8.13
C LEU A 132 -9.06 12.15 9.08
N ASP A 133 -9.10 11.53 10.26
CA ASP A 133 -10.14 11.77 11.28
C ASP A 133 -10.08 13.22 11.81
N ALA A 134 -8.89 13.82 11.86
CA ALA A 134 -8.69 15.21 12.24
C ALA A 134 -8.94 16.22 11.10
N GLY A 135 -9.10 15.78 9.86
CA GLY A 135 -9.30 16.65 8.68
C GLY A 135 -8.03 17.32 8.15
N TYR A 136 -6.85 16.85 8.54
CA TYR A 136 -5.56 17.35 8.04
C TYR A 136 -5.03 16.57 6.84
N LEU A 137 -5.61 15.40 6.57
CA LEU A 137 -5.33 14.58 5.40
C LEU A 137 -6.61 14.31 4.63
N ALA A 138 -6.46 14.03 3.34
CA ALA A 138 -7.55 13.56 2.49
C ALA A 138 -7.18 12.21 1.85
N PRO A 139 -8.16 11.33 1.58
CA PRO A 139 -7.89 10.06 0.91
C PRO A 139 -7.32 10.27 -0.48
N TRP A 140 -6.20 9.62 -0.77
CA TRP A 140 -5.61 9.61 -2.10
C TRP A 140 -5.01 8.22 -2.40
N PRO A 141 -5.86 7.19 -2.60
CA PRO A 141 -5.42 5.80 -2.71
C PRO A 141 -4.71 5.50 -4.02
N HIS A 142 -3.77 4.54 -3.98
CA HIS A 142 -2.94 4.12 -5.12
C HIS A 142 -3.02 2.60 -5.39
N ASP A 143 -2.85 2.22 -6.65
CA ASP A 143 -2.47 0.86 -7.07
C ASP A 143 -1.01 0.92 -7.59
N GLY A 144 -0.07 0.57 -6.72
CA GLY A 144 1.35 0.81 -6.94
C GLY A 144 1.63 2.32 -7.13
N SER A 145 2.22 2.69 -8.26
CA SER A 145 2.50 4.11 -8.55
C SER A 145 1.31 4.90 -9.10
N GLN A 146 0.18 4.24 -9.38
CA GLN A 146 -0.97 4.85 -10.02
C GLN A 146 -1.99 5.32 -8.99
N ALA A 147 -2.27 6.62 -8.95
CA ALA A 147 -3.38 7.16 -8.16
C ALA A 147 -4.73 6.66 -8.70
N LEU A 148 -5.62 6.24 -7.80
CA LEU A 148 -6.96 5.76 -8.11
C LEU A 148 -8.01 6.90 -8.07
N LEU A 149 -7.71 7.97 -7.34
CA LEU A 149 -8.50 9.20 -7.29
C LEU A 149 -7.67 10.40 -7.76
N GLU A 150 -8.36 11.48 -8.15
CA GLU A 150 -7.70 12.77 -8.36
C GLU A 150 -7.07 13.26 -7.06
N LYS A 151 -5.96 14.01 -7.16
CA LYS A 151 -5.33 14.62 -5.98
C LYS A 151 -6.35 15.62 -5.38
N PRO A 152 -6.58 15.59 -4.06
CA PRO A 152 -7.45 16.54 -3.38
C PRO A 152 -7.06 18.00 -3.67
N SER A 153 -8.05 18.88 -3.83
CA SER A 153 -7.81 20.32 -3.91
C SER A 153 -7.94 20.93 -2.52
N TRP A 154 -6.86 21.52 -2.04
CA TRP A 154 -6.81 22.15 -0.72
C TRP A 154 -7.21 23.63 -0.73
N CYS A 155 -7.28 24.24 -1.91
CA CYS A 155 -7.69 25.64 -2.04
C CYS A 155 -9.17 25.87 -1.75
N ASP A 156 -10.03 24.89 -2.02
CA ASP A 156 -11.48 24.97 -1.85
C ASP A 156 -12.02 24.09 -0.69
N HIS A 157 -11.11 23.51 0.09
CA HIS A 157 -11.42 22.49 1.11
C HIS A 157 -12.23 23.01 2.32
#